data_AF-A0A1J0P7V4-F1
#
_entry.id   AF-A0A1J0P7V4-F1
#
_cell.length_a   1.000
_cell.length_b   1.000
_cell.length_c   1.000
_cell.angle_alpha   90.00
_cell.angle_beta   90.00
_cell.angle_gamma   90.00
#
_symmetry.space_group_name_H-M   'P 1'
#
loop_
_entity.id
_entity.type
_entity.pdbx_description
1 polymer ?
#
loop_
_entity_poly.entity_id
_entity_poly.type
_entity_poly.pdbx_seq_one_letter_code
_entity_poly.pdbx_strand_id
1 'polypeptide(L)'
;MKLSYRFEQTSCRLRLDGLPDYSAAQGQDVIGILTGWELSLAGHPALEGKREHLAALMQAVLPYARHLVSGVPRRFGAQDSPVQIQPMEGEASLTSHRVLVRSSQPDTSPLELAFDDAELSDLVRCLDQLRLDPRVQVDFELPAERPLPRREILERIPLRQRLASPLAAMAALAITTSIGLMLPVPRRPAIPSANPAVSPAATEARPEAAVDPVP
;
A
#
# COMPACT_ATOMS: atom_id res chain seq x y z
N MET A 1 28.94 20.53 28.33
CA MET A 1 29.18 21.05 26.97
C MET A 1 27.89 20.90 26.19
N LYS A 2 27.47 21.91 25.42
CA LYS A 2 26.26 21.85 24.58
C LYS A 2 26.61 21.11 23.28
N LEU A 3 25.85 20.09 22.94
CA LEU A 3 25.97 19.35 21.68
C LEU A 3 24.98 19.92 20.66
N SER A 4 25.36 19.90 19.38
CA SER A 4 24.49 20.29 18.28
C SER A 4 24.66 19.33 17.11
N TYR A 5 23.56 18.73 16.66
CA TYR A 5 23.52 17.86 15.50
C TYR A 5 22.62 18.43 14.42
N ARG A 6 22.91 18.09 13.17
CA ARG A 6 22.17 18.60 12.03
C ARG A 6 21.92 17.50 11.00
N PHE A 7 20.69 17.47 10.52
CA PHE A 7 20.21 16.59 9.46
C PHE A 7 19.72 17.49 8.32
N GLU A 8 20.24 17.29 7.11
CA GLU A 8 19.95 18.14 5.96
C GLU A 8 19.53 17.30 4.76
N GLN A 9 18.52 17.80 4.05
CA GLN A 9 18.08 17.39 2.72
C GLN A 9 17.98 18.63 1.82
N THR A 10 17.44 18.48 0.61
CA THR A 10 17.42 19.53 -0.41
C THR A 10 16.59 20.74 0.03
N SER A 11 15.39 20.50 0.56
CA SER A 11 14.45 21.53 0.99
C SER A 11 14.23 21.60 2.49
N CYS A 12 14.89 20.74 3.28
CA CYS A 12 14.65 20.57 4.70
C CYS A 12 15.95 20.50 5.50
N ARG A 13 16.04 21.27 6.60
CA ARG A 13 17.13 21.23 7.56
C ARG A 13 16.59 21.13 8.97
N LEU A 14 17.03 20.12 9.71
CA LEU A 14 16.68 19.89 11.09
C LEU A 14 17.93 20.01 11.97
N ARG A 15 17.92 20.94 12.92
CA ARG A 15 18.98 21.14 13.91
C ARG A 15 18.46 20.74 15.29
N LEU A 16 19.25 19.95 16.01
CA LEU A 16 18.99 19.58 17.40
C LEU A 16 20.10 20.08 18.29
N ASP A 17 19.70 20.65 19.41
CA ASP A 17 20.58 21.14 20.45
C ASP A 17 20.28 20.40 21.76
N GLY A 18 21.32 19.90 22.43
CA GLY A 18 21.12 19.10 23.63
C GLY A 18 22.33 18.95 24.53
N LEU A 19 22.11 18.16 25.57
CA LEU A 19 23.09 17.80 26.58
C LEU A 19 23.12 16.27 26.75
N PRO A 20 24.28 15.69 27.08
CA PRO A 20 24.36 14.29 27.48
C PRO A 20 23.66 14.05 28.82
N ASP A 21 22.96 12.92 28.94
CA ASP A 21 22.42 12.46 30.22
C ASP A 21 23.42 11.52 30.91
N TYR A 22 24.25 12.11 31.79
CA TYR A 22 25.21 11.36 32.59
C TYR A 22 24.56 10.40 33.58
N SER A 23 23.31 10.65 33.97
CA SER A 23 22.55 9.78 34.91
C SER A 23 22.21 8.45 34.25
N ALA A 24 22.03 8.45 32.93
CA ALA A 24 21.78 7.28 32.11
C ALA A 24 23.07 6.63 31.56
N ALA A 25 24.24 7.00 32.09
CA ALA A 25 25.55 6.53 31.63
C ALA A 25 25.82 6.73 30.12
N GLN A 26 25.23 7.78 29.53
CA GLN A 26 25.41 8.08 28.12
C GLN A 26 26.79 8.69 27.85
N GLY A 27 27.29 8.49 26.62
CA GLY A 27 28.54 9.08 26.15
C GLY A 27 28.47 10.61 26.09
N GLN A 28 29.63 11.26 26.16
CA GLN A 28 29.73 12.74 26.11
C GLN A 28 29.28 13.34 24.76
N ASP A 29 29.25 12.52 23.71
CA ASP A 29 28.81 12.87 22.34
C ASP A 29 27.41 12.33 22.03
N VAL A 30 26.55 12.21 23.04
CA VAL A 30 25.16 11.77 22.88
C VAL A 30 24.23 12.83 23.43
N ILE A 31 23.19 13.20 22.69
CA ILE A 31 22.09 14.02 23.20
C ILE A 31 21.10 13.08 23.90
N GLY A 32 21.07 13.13 25.23
CA GLY A 32 20.03 12.49 26.05
C GLY A 32 18.93 13.46 26.46
N ILE A 33 19.28 14.73 26.63
CA ILE A 33 18.37 15.80 27.03
C ILE A 33 18.28 16.81 25.90
N LEU A 34 17.10 16.90 25.29
CA LEU A 34 16.81 17.89 24.25
C LEU A 34 16.64 19.28 24.88
N THR A 35 17.48 20.22 24.50
CA THR A 35 17.39 21.63 24.95
C THR A 35 16.68 22.53 23.94
N GLY A 36 16.73 22.17 22.65
CA GLY A 36 16.05 22.90 21.59
C GLY A 36 16.15 22.17 20.26
N TRP A 37 15.27 22.54 19.34
CA TRP A 37 15.30 22.07 17.97
C TRP A 37 14.78 23.16 17.05
N GLU A 38 15.23 23.14 15.81
CA GLU A 38 14.80 24.05 14.76
C GLU A 38 14.69 23.26 13.46
N LEU A 39 13.56 23.41 12.78
CA LEU A 39 13.30 22.85 11.46
C LEU A 39 13.08 23.99 10.46
N SER A 40 13.98 24.10 9.50
CA SER A 40 13.87 25.05 8.41
C SER A 40 13.44 24.31 7.14
N LEU A 41 12.36 24.76 6.53
CA LEU A 41 11.87 24.29 5.23
C LEU A 41 12.02 25.43 4.22
N ALA A 42 12.43 25.10 2.99
CA ALA A 42 12.60 26.10 1.94
C ALA A 42 11.28 26.86 1.71
N GLY A 43 11.34 28.20 1.65
CA GLY A 43 10.16 29.04 1.42
C GLY A 43 9.17 29.13 2.58
N HIS A 44 9.45 28.48 3.72
CA HIS A 44 8.57 28.42 4.88
C HIS A 44 9.20 29.04 6.12
N PRO A 45 8.40 29.53 7.09
CA PRO A 45 8.93 29.96 8.38
C PRO A 45 9.57 28.77 9.11
N ALA A 46 10.65 29.03 9.83
CA ALA A 46 11.28 28.02 10.68
C ALA A 46 10.32 27.57 11.78
N LEU A 47 10.25 26.26 12.01
CA LEU A 47 9.52 25.67 13.11
C LEU A 47 10.47 25.44 14.28
N GLU A 48 10.09 25.93 15.43
CA GLU A 48 10.76 25.72 16.70
C GLU A 48 9.73 25.43 17.79
N GLY A 49 10.16 24.81 18.87
CA GLY A 49 9.27 24.51 19.98
C GLY A 49 9.95 23.69 21.05
N LYS A 50 9.11 23.09 21.90
CA LYS A 50 9.58 22.20 22.96
C LYS A 50 9.72 20.77 22.44
N ARG A 51 10.22 19.86 23.28
CA ARG A 51 10.37 18.44 22.93
C ARG A 51 9.05 17.81 22.48
N GLU A 52 7.95 18.18 23.13
CA GLU A 52 6.60 17.72 22.79
C GLU A 52 6.17 18.09 21.36
N HIS A 53 6.61 19.23 20.83
CA HIS A 53 6.31 19.62 19.45
C HIS A 53 7.07 18.76 18.45
N LEU A 54 8.35 18.49 18.70
CA LEU A 54 9.14 17.58 17.85
C LEU A 54 8.58 16.15 17.90
N ALA A 55 8.23 15.67 19.10
CA ALA A 55 7.60 14.37 19.28
C ALA A 55 6.26 14.30 18.51
N ALA A 56 5.39 15.29 18.66
CA ALA A 56 4.12 15.35 17.95
C ALA A 56 4.31 15.44 16.43
N LEU A 57 5.32 16.17 15.95
CA LEU A 57 5.68 16.23 14.53
C LEU A 57 6.05 14.84 14.01
N MET A 58 6.92 14.12 14.71
CA MET A 58 7.31 12.75 14.33
C MET A 58 6.11 11.79 14.36
N GLN A 59 5.28 11.88 15.40
CA GLN A 59 4.06 11.06 15.55
C GLN A 59 3.00 11.33 14.48
N ALA A 60 2.98 12.55 13.91
CA ALA A 60 2.06 12.90 12.84
C ALA A 60 2.63 12.55 11.46
N VAL A 61 3.86 12.96 11.17
CA VAL A 61 4.47 12.90 9.83
C VAL A 61 4.89 11.48 9.45
N LEU A 62 5.54 10.72 10.35
CA LEU A 62 6.04 9.38 10.01
C LEU A 62 4.89 8.41 9.67
N PRO A 63 3.80 8.31 10.46
CA PRO A 63 2.66 7.47 10.09
C PRO A 63 1.95 7.99 8.84
N TYR A 64 1.87 9.30 8.64
CA TYR A 64 1.26 9.90 7.46
C TYR A 64 1.98 9.47 6.17
N ALA A 65 3.31 9.60 6.14
CA ALA A 65 4.12 9.17 5.00
C ALA A 65 3.91 7.69 4.66
N ARG A 66 3.85 6.82 5.68
CA ARG A 66 3.55 5.38 5.49
C ARG A 66 2.18 5.15 4.82
N HIS A 67 1.17 5.92 5.20
CA HIS A 67 -0.16 5.81 4.62
C HIS A 67 -0.23 6.37 3.20
N LEU A 68 0.51 7.44 2.90
CA LEU A 68 0.67 7.96 1.55
C LEU A 68 1.32 6.93 0.62
N VAL A 69 2.43 6.32 1.03
CA VAL A 69 3.10 5.25 0.26
C VAL A 69 2.16 4.04 0.05
N SER A 70 1.27 3.79 1.02
CA SER A 70 0.24 2.75 0.92
C SER A 70 -0.97 3.15 0.07
N GLY A 71 -1.01 4.40 -0.42
CA GLY A 71 -2.12 4.95 -1.23
C GLY A 71 -3.41 5.17 -0.44
N VAL A 72 -3.32 5.37 0.87
CA VAL A 72 -4.47 5.63 1.78
C VAL A 72 -4.27 6.98 2.49
N PRO A 73 -4.26 8.11 1.75
CA PRO A 73 -4.05 9.43 2.34
C PRO A 73 -5.13 9.73 3.38
N ARG A 74 -4.74 10.14 4.59
CA ARG A 74 -5.66 10.53 5.67
C ARG A 74 -4.99 11.50 6.63
N ARG A 75 -5.80 12.14 7.48
CA ARG A 75 -5.31 13.00 8.55
C ARG A 75 -4.63 12.20 9.68
N PHE A 76 -3.54 12.74 10.19
CA PHE A 76 -2.84 12.31 11.41
C PHE A 76 -2.70 13.46 12.41
N GLY A 77 -2.53 13.09 13.68
CA GLY A 77 -2.58 14.00 14.82
C GLY A 77 -3.99 14.11 15.41
N ALA A 78 -4.10 13.93 16.73
CA ALA A 78 -5.36 14.13 17.46
C ALA A 78 -5.81 15.60 17.38
N GLN A 79 -7.10 15.88 17.62
CA GLN A 79 -7.66 17.23 17.47
C GLN A 79 -6.94 18.29 18.33
N ASP A 80 -6.48 17.89 19.52
CA ASP A 80 -5.75 18.75 20.46
C ASP A 80 -4.22 18.50 20.43
N SER A 81 -3.73 17.71 19.47
CA SER A 81 -2.30 17.49 19.27
C SER A 81 -1.60 18.79 18.87
N PRO A 82 -0.36 19.04 19.35
CA PRO A 82 0.45 20.17 18.91
C PRO A 82 0.69 20.20 17.40
N VAL A 83 0.71 19.02 16.75
CA VAL A 83 0.91 18.91 15.31
C VAL A 83 -0.13 18.00 14.69
N GLN A 84 -0.64 18.43 13.53
CA GLN A 84 -1.54 17.67 12.67
C GLN A 84 -1.05 17.74 11.23
N ILE A 85 -1.28 16.68 10.47
CA ILE A 85 -0.98 16.63 9.04
C ILE A 85 -2.16 16.03 8.28
N GLN A 86 -2.46 16.57 7.11
CA GLN A 86 -3.55 16.07 6.27
C GLN A 86 -3.25 16.28 4.78
N PRO A 87 -3.80 15.40 3.92
CA PRO A 87 -3.75 15.63 2.48
C PRO A 87 -4.65 16.82 2.13
N MET A 88 -4.25 17.59 1.13
CA MET A 88 -5.05 18.64 0.51
C MET A 88 -5.33 18.27 -0.93
N GLU A 89 -6.58 18.49 -1.35
CA GLU A 89 -6.95 18.40 -2.76
C GLU A 89 -6.37 19.61 -3.48
N GLY A 90 -5.37 19.38 -4.33
CA GLY A 90 -4.79 20.41 -5.19
C GLY A 90 -5.57 20.55 -6.50
N GLU A 91 -5.49 21.74 -7.11
CA GLU A 91 -5.91 21.93 -8.49
C GLU A 91 -4.88 21.27 -9.41
N ALA A 92 -5.36 20.54 -10.43
CA ALA A 92 -4.54 19.84 -11.43
C ALA A 92 -3.56 18.79 -10.88
N SER A 93 -4.08 17.69 -10.30
CA SER A 93 -3.36 16.43 -10.06
C SER A 93 -2.10 16.47 -9.17
N LEU A 94 -1.73 17.63 -8.62
CA LEU A 94 -0.65 17.79 -7.67
C LEU A 94 -1.21 17.58 -6.25
N THR A 95 -0.71 16.56 -5.55
CA THR A 95 -1.06 16.34 -4.16
C THR A 95 -0.32 17.39 -3.32
N SER A 96 -1.04 18.10 -2.47
CA SER A 96 -0.42 18.98 -1.47
C SER A 96 -0.70 18.45 -0.08
N HIS A 97 0.12 18.82 0.88
CA HIS A 97 0.03 18.34 2.25
C HIS A 97 0.03 19.52 3.21
N ARG A 98 -0.94 19.58 4.11
CA ARG A 98 -0.99 20.63 5.13
C ARG A 98 -0.50 20.10 6.45
N VAL A 99 0.46 20.79 7.04
CA VAL A 99 0.81 20.63 8.46
C VAL A 99 0.32 21.84 9.24
N LEU A 100 -0.41 21.55 10.32
CA LEU A 100 -0.88 22.53 11.27
C LEU A 100 -0.12 22.35 12.58
N VAL A 101 0.57 23.41 13.01
CA VAL A 101 1.35 23.46 14.24
C VAL A 101 0.70 24.44 15.21
N ARG A 102 0.36 23.97 16.41
CA ARG A 102 -0.23 24.77 17.47
C ARG A 102 0.85 25.23 18.44
N SER A 103 0.83 26.52 18.75
CA SER A 103 1.67 27.09 19.81
C SER A 103 1.25 26.52 21.18
N SER A 104 2.21 26.45 22.10
CA SER A 104 1.92 26.20 23.51
C SER A 104 1.39 27.43 24.26
N GLN A 105 1.44 28.62 23.64
CA GLN A 105 0.90 29.83 24.24
C GLN A 105 -0.61 29.95 23.98
N PRO A 106 -1.41 30.36 24.98
CA PRO A 106 -2.84 30.60 24.79
C PRO A 106 -3.07 31.70 23.74
N ASP A 107 -4.21 31.63 23.05
CA ASP A 107 -4.67 32.63 22.07
C ASP A 107 -3.75 32.89 20.87
N THR A 108 -2.81 32.00 20.59
CA THR A 108 -1.97 32.06 19.39
C THR A 108 -2.59 31.23 18.27
N SER A 109 -2.84 31.87 17.12
CA SER A 109 -3.34 31.18 15.93
C SER A 109 -2.38 30.06 15.49
N PRO A 110 -2.89 28.88 15.09
CA PRO A 110 -2.05 27.81 14.56
C PRO A 110 -1.30 28.26 13.30
N LEU A 111 -0.05 27.80 13.19
CA LEU A 111 0.75 27.97 11.99
C LEU A 111 0.41 26.86 11.00
N GLU A 112 0.00 27.24 9.80
CA GLU A 112 -0.26 26.31 8.70
C GLU A 112 0.88 26.38 7.68
N LEU A 113 1.42 25.21 7.33
CA LEU A 113 2.42 25.02 6.30
C LEU A 113 1.86 24.08 5.24
N ALA A 114 2.14 24.37 3.96
CA ALA A 114 1.71 23.55 2.84
C ALA A 114 2.92 23.03 2.09
N PHE A 115 3.02 21.72 1.94
CA PHE A 115 4.15 21.06 1.29
C PHE A 115 3.73 20.41 -0.01
N ASP A 116 4.66 20.34 -0.96
CA ASP A 116 4.59 19.38 -2.05
C ASP A 116 5.15 18.00 -1.63
N ASP A 117 5.04 17.02 -2.54
CA ASP A 117 5.52 15.65 -2.31
C ASP A 117 7.06 15.61 -2.08
N ALA A 118 7.83 16.52 -2.69
CA ALA A 118 9.28 16.54 -2.59
C ALA A 118 9.74 17.09 -1.22
N GLU A 119 9.14 18.19 -0.78
CA GLU A 119 9.33 18.77 0.56
C GLU A 119 8.93 17.79 1.65
N LEU A 120 7.81 17.08 1.49
CA LEU A 120 7.41 16.05 2.45
C LEU A 120 8.43 14.91 2.49
N SER A 121 8.90 14.43 1.34
CA SER A 121 9.91 13.38 1.26
C SER A 121 11.19 13.78 2.00
N ASP A 122 11.67 15.01 1.80
CA ASP A 122 12.84 15.54 2.49
C ASP A 122 12.63 15.68 4.00
N LEU A 123 11.43 16.12 4.43
CA LEU A 123 11.06 16.15 5.85
C LEU A 123 11.09 14.76 6.48
N VAL A 124 10.47 13.77 5.84
CA VAL A 124 10.43 12.39 6.34
C VAL A 124 11.83 11.83 6.49
N ARG A 125 12.71 12.06 5.49
CA ARG A 125 14.11 11.61 5.54
C ARG A 125 14.88 12.25 6.69
N CYS A 126 14.71 13.54 6.94
CA CYS A 126 15.31 14.21 8.10
C CYS A 126 14.84 13.59 9.42
N LEU A 127 13.54 13.33 9.57
CA LEU A 127 12.97 12.75 10.79
C LEU A 127 13.40 11.28 10.99
N ASP A 128 13.52 10.50 9.92
CA ASP A 128 14.04 9.14 9.98
C ASP A 128 15.53 9.12 10.33
N GLN A 129 16.34 10.02 9.76
CA GLN A 129 17.75 10.16 10.14
C GLN A 129 17.90 10.51 11.62
N LEU A 130 17.10 11.46 12.12
CA LEU A 130 17.05 11.80 13.55
C LEU A 130 16.75 10.56 14.40
N ARG A 131 15.70 9.82 14.04
CA ARG A 131 15.22 8.65 14.79
C ARG A 131 16.24 7.51 14.85
N LEU A 132 17.02 7.34 13.79
CA LEU A 132 17.98 6.25 13.65
C LEU A 132 19.41 6.64 14.08
N ASP A 133 19.66 7.90 14.42
CA ASP A 133 20.99 8.35 14.83
C ASP A 133 21.30 7.90 16.27
N PRO A 134 22.30 7.03 16.49
CA PRO A 134 22.65 6.54 17.83
C PRO A 134 23.18 7.63 18.77
N ARG A 135 23.53 8.81 18.23
CA ARG A 135 23.95 9.99 19.00
C ARG A 135 22.77 10.78 19.55
N VAL A 136 21.53 10.44 19.18
CA VAL A 136 20.32 11.06 19.74
C VAL A 136 19.52 9.99 20.47
N GLN A 137 19.65 9.98 21.79
CA GLN A 137 18.98 9.02 22.68
C GLN A 137 17.93 9.73 23.52
N VAL A 138 17.06 10.48 22.83
CA VAL A 138 15.90 11.13 23.42
C VAL A 138 14.70 10.21 23.24
N ASP A 139 13.98 9.94 24.33
CA ASP A 139 12.77 9.12 24.27
C ASP A 139 11.62 9.92 23.63
N PHE A 140 11.39 9.64 22.35
CA PHE A 140 10.20 10.04 21.63
C PHE A 140 9.26 8.83 21.64
N GLU A 141 8.16 8.90 22.39
CA GLU A 141 7.14 7.84 22.47
C GLU A 141 6.44 7.67 21.10
N LEU A 142 7.10 7.02 20.14
CA LEU A 142 6.61 6.86 18.79
C LEU A 142 5.73 5.61 18.68
N PRO A 143 4.62 5.67 17.90
CA PRO A 143 3.81 4.49 17.62
C PRO A 143 4.65 3.38 16.97
N ALA A 144 4.47 2.15 17.44
CA ALA A 144 5.13 1.00 16.84
C ALA A 144 4.79 0.87 15.35
N GLU A 145 5.81 0.57 14.54
CA GLU A 145 5.61 0.32 13.12
C GLU A 145 4.86 -1.00 12.93
N ARG A 146 3.63 -0.92 12.41
CA ARG A 146 2.82 -2.07 12.09
C ARG A 146 2.34 -1.98 10.64
N PRO A 147 2.30 -3.10 9.92
CA PRO A 147 1.76 -3.12 8.57
C PRO A 147 0.30 -2.64 8.58
N LEU A 148 -0.12 -1.96 7.51
CA LEU A 148 -1.51 -1.52 7.38
C LEU A 148 -2.44 -2.73 7.30
N PRO A 149 -3.59 -2.72 7.99
CA PRO A 149 -4.56 -3.79 7.89
C PRO A 149 -5.14 -3.83 6.46
N ARG A 150 -5.34 -5.04 5.92
CA ARG A 150 -5.86 -5.24 4.55
C ARG A 150 -7.16 -4.47 4.25
N ARG A 151 -7.99 -4.22 5.28
CA ARG A 151 -9.25 -3.48 5.13
C ARG A 151 -9.02 -2.03 4.69
N GLU A 152 -8.07 -1.35 5.30
CA GLU A 152 -7.70 0.04 4.94
C GLU A 152 -7.17 0.12 3.50
N ILE A 153 -6.43 -0.89 3.05
CA ILE A 153 -5.91 -0.97 1.68
C ILE A 153 -7.03 -1.24 0.68
N LEU A 154 -8.03 -2.06 1.03
CA LEU A 154 -9.15 -2.39 0.13
C LEU A 154 -10.13 -1.23 -0.07
N GLU A 155 -10.24 -0.34 0.92
CA GLU A 155 -11.04 0.90 0.83
C GLU A 155 -10.44 1.92 -0.16
N ARG A 156 -9.20 1.71 -0.62
CA ARG A 156 -8.54 2.52 -1.66
C ARG A 156 -9.30 2.57 -2.99
N ILE A 157 -9.93 1.47 -3.39
CA ILE A 157 -10.54 1.34 -4.72
C ILE A 157 -12.05 1.53 -4.59
N PRO A 158 -12.66 2.53 -5.27
CA PRO A 158 -14.10 2.70 -5.22
C PRO A 158 -14.78 1.40 -5.68
N LEU A 159 -15.82 0.96 -4.96
CA LEU A 159 -16.51 -0.32 -5.21
C LEU A 159 -16.88 -0.51 -6.69
N ARG A 160 -17.20 0.59 -7.38
CA ARG A 160 -17.51 0.60 -8.82
C ARG A 160 -16.35 0.09 -9.68
N GLN A 161 -15.12 0.55 -9.44
CA GLN A 161 -13.94 0.07 -10.17
C GLN A 161 -13.61 -1.38 -9.81
N ARG A 162 -13.80 -1.75 -8.54
CA ARG A 162 -13.57 -3.13 -8.07
C ARG A 162 -14.53 -4.14 -8.70
N LEU A 163 -15.78 -3.73 -8.96
CA LEU A 163 -16.80 -4.59 -9.57
C LEU A 163 -16.81 -4.51 -11.11
N ALA A 164 -16.16 -3.53 -11.72
CA ALA A 164 -16.13 -3.38 -13.18
C ALA A 164 -15.53 -4.60 -13.88
N SER A 165 -14.36 -5.07 -13.44
CA SER A 165 -13.69 -6.24 -14.02
C SER A 165 -14.50 -7.55 -13.87
N PRO A 166 -14.99 -7.94 -12.68
CA PRO A 166 -15.80 -9.16 -12.57
C PRO A 166 -17.14 -9.05 -13.30
N LEU A 167 -17.80 -7.89 -13.30
CA LEU A 167 -19.02 -7.69 -14.07
C LEU A 167 -18.78 -7.81 -15.58
N ALA A 168 -17.68 -7.24 -16.09
CA ALA A 168 -17.30 -7.37 -17.49
C ALA A 168 -17.02 -8.82 -17.88
N ALA A 169 -16.32 -9.58 -17.02
CA ALA A 169 -16.06 -11.00 -17.25
C ALA A 169 -17.35 -11.84 -17.26
N MET A 170 -18.25 -11.58 -16.30
CA MET A 170 -19.57 -12.21 -16.23
C MET A 170 -20.40 -11.92 -17.48
N ALA A 171 -20.40 -10.67 -17.94
CA ALA A 171 -21.09 -10.26 -19.16
C ALA A 171 -20.52 -10.96 -20.40
N ALA A 172 -19.18 -11.02 -20.52
CA ALA A 172 -18.52 -11.74 -21.63
C ALA A 172 -18.89 -13.23 -21.63
N LEU A 173 -18.85 -13.88 -20.47
CA LEU A 173 -19.22 -15.30 -20.33
C LEU A 173 -20.68 -15.54 -20.72
N ALA A 174 -21.60 -14.67 -20.28
CA ALA A 174 -23.01 -14.77 -20.62
C ALA A 174 -23.24 -14.63 -22.13
N ILE A 175 -22.56 -13.68 -22.78
CA ILE A 175 -22.62 -13.49 -24.23
C ILE A 175 -22.09 -14.73 -24.96
N THR A 176 -20.92 -15.23 -24.60
CA THR A 176 -20.34 -16.43 -25.25
C THR A 176 -21.22 -17.65 -25.08
N THR A 177 -21.80 -17.86 -23.90
CA THR A 177 -22.71 -18.98 -23.62
C THR A 177 -24.00 -18.87 -24.44
N SER A 178 -24.57 -17.67 -24.52
CA SER A 178 -25.76 -17.39 -25.33
C SER A 178 -25.54 -17.68 -26.81
N ILE A 179 -24.41 -17.21 -27.35
CA ILE A 179 -24.02 -17.50 -28.74
C ILE A 179 -23.84 -19.01 -28.94
N GLY A 180 -23.14 -19.69 -28.03
CA GLY A 180 -22.92 -21.14 -28.10
C GLY A 180 -24.21 -21.95 -28.13
N LEU A 181 -25.25 -21.52 -27.40
CA LEU A 181 -26.57 -22.15 -27.42
C LEU A 181 -27.33 -21.93 -28.73
N MET A 182 -27.04 -20.85 -29.47
CA MET A 182 -27.63 -20.58 -30.78
C MET A 182 -26.94 -21.36 -31.92
N LEU A 183 -25.73 -21.89 -31.70
CA LEU A 183 -25.06 -22.70 -32.71
C LEU A 183 -25.67 -24.12 -32.76
N PRO A 184 -26.10 -24.59 -33.94
CA PRO A 184 -26.65 -25.94 -34.08
C PRO A 184 -25.59 -26.99 -33.78
N VAL A 185 -25.95 -27.99 -32.97
CA VAL A 185 -25.06 -29.10 -32.64
C VAL A 185 -24.73 -29.89 -33.91
N PRO A 186 -23.44 -30.06 -34.28
CA PRO A 186 -23.07 -30.84 -35.44
C PRO A 186 -23.52 -32.29 -35.25
N ARG A 187 -24.30 -32.81 -36.21
CA ARG A 187 -24.72 -34.21 -36.22
C ARG A 187 -23.47 -35.09 -36.30
N ARG A 188 -23.27 -35.97 -35.31
CA ARG A 188 -22.22 -37.00 -35.39
C ARG A 188 -22.50 -37.88 -36.61
N PRO A 189 -21.50 -38.13 -37.48
CA PRO A 189 -21.64 -39.13 -38.52
C PRO A 189 -21.92 -40.49 -37.86
N ALA A 190 -22.98 -41.16 -38.30
CA ALA A 190 -23.34 -42.48 -37.83
C ALA A 190 -22.23 -43.46 -38.24
N ILE A 191 -21.64 -44.16 -37.27
CA ILE A 191 -20.79 -45.32 -37.54
C ILE A 191 -21.72 -46.39 -38.12
N PRO A 192 -21.46 -46.93 -39.32
CA PRO A 192 -22.30 -47.97 -39.89
C PRO A 192 -22.32 -49.17 -38.95
N SER A 193 -23.50 -49.48 -38.42
CA SER A 193 -23.72 -50.75 -37.74
C SER A 193 -23.72 -51.84 -38.82
N ALA A 194 -22.70 -52.69 -38.81
CA ALA A 194 -22.72 -53.94 -39.55
C ALA A 194 -23.88 -54.78 -39.01
N ASN A 195 -25.00 -54.79 -39.71
CA ASN A 195 -26.14 -55.61 -39.32
C ASN A 195 -25.94 -57.03 -39.88
N PRO A 196 -26.07 -58.07 -39.05
CA PRO A 196 -26.01 -59.45 -39.49
C PRO A 196 -27.38 -59.85 -40.01
N ALA A 197 -27.44 -60.50 -41.19
CA ALA A 197 -28.41 -61.55 -41.49
C ALA A 197 -28.35 -61.89 -42.98
N VAL A 198 -27.76 -63.04 -43.33
CA VAL A 198 -28.39 -63.99 -44.24
C VAL A 198 -27.93 -65.41 -43.90
N SER A 199 -28.83 -66.22 -43.34
CA SER A 199 -28.97 -67.64 -43.65
C SER A 199 -30.27 -68.17 -43.02
N PRO A 200 -30.92 -69.23 -43.53
CA PRO A 200 -30.65 -70.02 -44.75
C PRO A 200 -31.92 -70.28 -45.61
N ALA A 201 -31.75 -70.71 -46.87
CA ALA A 201 -32.80 -71.48 -47.57
C ALA A 201 -32.22 -72.33 -48.73
N ALA A 202 -32.04 -73.62 -48.42
CA ALA A 202 -32.21 -74.81 -49.24
C ALA A 202 -31.67 -74.83 -50.69
N THR A 203 -30.51 -75.49 -50.82
CA THR A 203 -30.01 -76.18 -52.02
C THR A 203 -30.81 -77.47 -52.26
N GLU A 204 -31.33 -77.64 -53.48
CA GLU A 204 -31.89 -78.89 -54.00
C GLU A 204 -30.80 -79.68 -54.77
N ALA A 205 -30.94 -81.01 -54.79
CA ALA A 205 -29.91 -82.03 -54.88
C ALA A 205 -29.30 -82.33 -56.27
N ARG A 206 -28.07 -82.86 -56.29
CA ARG A 206 -27.73 -84.25 -56.72
C ARG A 206 -26.21 -84.55 -56.63
N PRO A 207 -25.79 -85.83 -56.59
CA PRO A 207 -24.61 -86.34 -55.88
C PRO A 207 -23.43 -86.57 -56.85
N GLU A 208 -22.23 -87.02 -56.44
CA GLU A 208 -21.92 -88.45 -56.29
C GLU A 208 -20.42 -88.64 -55.96
N ALA A 209 -20.16 -89.45 -54.91
CA ALA A 209 -19.01 -90.35 -54.67
C ALA A 209 -17.58 -89.73 -54.62
N ALA A 210 -16.62 -90.21 -53.85
CA ALA A 210 -16.41 -91.46 -53.11
C ALA A 210 -15.21 -91.16 -52.15
N VAL A 211 -15.23 -91.61 -50.87
CA VAL A 211 -14.65 -92.89 -50.40
C VAL A 211 -13.12 -92.85 -50.52
N ASP A 212 -12.29 -93.10 -49.50
CA ASP A 212 -12.44 -93.48 -48.10
C ASP A 212 -11.01 -93.51 -47.48
N PRO A 213 -10.84 -93.85 -46.19
CA PRO A 213 -9.72 -93.47 -45.35
C PRO A 213 -8.64 -94.57 -45.26
N VAL A 214 -7.62 -94.43 -44.42
CA VAL A 214 -7.49 -95.00 -43.05
C VAL A 214 -5.96 -95.05 -42.80
N PRO A 215 -5.41 -95.24 -41.58
CA PRO A 215 -5.72 -94.76 -40.24
C PRO A 215 -4.75 -93.67 -39.74
#